data_AF-A0A0T2N974-F1
#
_entry.id   AF-A0A0T2N974-F1
#
_cell.length_a   1.000
_cell.length_b   1.000
_cell.length_c   1.000
_cell.angle_alpha   90.00
_cell.angle_beta   90.00
_cell.angle_gamma   90.00
#
_symmetry.space_group_name_H-M   'P 1'
#
loop_
_entity.id
_entity.type
_entity.pdbx_description
1 polymer ?
#
loop_
_entity_poly.entity_id
_entity_poly.type
_entity_poly.pdbx_seq_one_letter_code
_entity_poly.pdbx_strand_id
1 'polypeptide(L)'
;MLRGLILVGSLALVVLIAAIGYLTLEACAIRAPFQLPWLTLCADPAQTEAEDVLAALTDENQALQREIFLLERNLGGMQCEAEFDVAQLAPPVVATGPVEDAPIDAEAWETGDVGLLDGCWELDSDLRVENVSTGALTHFTQWNMCFDASGSGRERMAATDGTACEGAVSGAFDGSGALSIREPGNLSCSNDSYIYQRDLQCSLGVDGRAICNVQQPELGRHSTVRLRRSARGEL
;
A
#
# COMPACT_ATOMS: atom_id res chain seq x y z
N MET A 1 26.17 -83.64 24.85
CA MET A 1 26.51 -82.81 23.67
C MET A 1 25.29 -82.17 23.02
N LEU A 2 24.19 -82.90 22.78
CA LEU A 2 22.98 -82.37 22.13
C LEU A 2 22.33 -81.14 22.83
N ARG A 3 22.27 -81.12 24.17
CA ARG A 3 21.68 -80.01 24.95
C ARG A 3 22.47 -78.69 24.85
N GLY A 4 23.79 -78.75 24.76
CA GLY A 4 24.63 -77.55 24.60
C GLY A 4 24.47 -76.93 23.22
N LEU A 5 24.29 -77.76 22.19
CA LEU A 5 24.08 -77.32 20.80
C LEU A 5 22.73 -76.62 20.63
N ILE A 6 21.68 -77.07 21.33
CA ILE A 6 20.36 -76.43 21.33
C ILE A 6 20.41 -75.05 21.99
N LEU A 7 21.11 -74.91 23.13
CA LEU A 7 21.23 -73.62 23.83
C LEU A 7 21.97 -72.58 22.99
N VAL A 8 23.12 -72.96 22.40
CA VAL A 8 23.89 -72.07 21.51
C VAL A 8 23.07 -71.68 20.28
N GLY A 9 22.34 -72.63 19.69
CA GLY A 9 21.45 -72.35 18.55
C GLY A 9 20.32 -71.38 18.89
N SER A 10 19.68 -71.53 20.06
CA SER A 10 18.61 -70.63 20.51
C SER A 10 19.10 -69.21 20.77
N LEU A 11 20.30 -69.07 21.35
CA LEU A 11 20.88 -67.77 21.67
C LEU A 11 21.31 -67.04 20.40
N ALA A 12 21.88 -67.76 19.43
CA ALA A 12 22.20 -67.23 18.11
C ALA A 12 20.94 -66.77 17.36
N LEU A 13 19.83 -67.51 17.45
CA LEU A 13 18.55 -67.13 16.83
C LEU A 13 17.99 -65.84 17.44
N VAL A 14 18.03 -65.69 18.77
CA VAL A 14 17.56 -64.48 19.46
C VAL A 14 18.40 -63.27 19.04
N VAL A 15 19.73 -63.42 18.99
CA VAL A 15 20.63 -62.35 18.53
C VAL A 15 20.35 -61.99 17.07
N LEU A 16 20.11 -62.99 16.21
CA LEU A 16 19.76 -62.76 14.81
C LEU A 16 18.44 -62.00 14.67
N ILE A 17 17.40 -62.37 15.42
CA ILE A 17 16.10 -61.69 15.40
C ILE A 17 16.23 -60.26 15.93
N ALA A 18 17.00 -60.06 17.01
CA ALA A 18 17.27 -58.73 17.55
C ALA A 18 18.05 -57.86 16.55
N ALA A 19 19.04 -58.42 15.85
CA ALA A 19 19.80 -57.73 14.82
C ALA A 19 18.94 -57.37 13.60
N ILE A 20 18.06 -58.28 13.16
CA ILE A 20 17.11 -58.00 12.07
C ILE A 20 16.13 -56.91 12.49
N GLY A 21 15.58 -56.98 13.72
CA GLY A 21 14.71 -55.94 14.26
C GLY A 21 15.38 -54.57 14.33
N TYR A 22 16.64 -54.54 14.79
CA TYR A 22 17.45 -53.32 14.84
C TYR A 22 17.72 -52.74 13.45
N LEU A 23 18.10 -53.58 12.47
CA LEU A 23 18.34 -53.16 11.08
C LEU A 23 17.06 -52.71 10.37
N THR A 24 15.89 -53.26 10.72
CA THR A 24 14.60 -52.81 10.16
C THR A 24 14.12 -51.47 10.74
N LEU A 25 14.53 -51.13 11.96
CA LEU A 25 14.23 -49.82 12.55
C LEU A 25 15.00 -48.70 11.84
N GLU A 26 16.24 -48.95 11.40
CA GLU A 26 17.01 -48.00 10.58
C GLU A 26 16.54 -47.93 9.11
N ALA A 27 15.72 -48.88 8.64
CA ALA A 27 15.28 -49.00 7.25
C ALA A 27 13.87 -48.41 6.95
N CYS A 28 13.36 -47.48 7.77
CA CYS A 28 12.10 -46.75 7.49
C CYS A 28 12.18 -45.76 6.31
N ALA A 29 12.99 -46.04 5.29
CA ALA A 29 13.12 -45.29 4.04
C ALA A 29 12.86 -46.16 2.78
N ILE A 30 12.15 -47.28 2.90
CA ILE A 30 11.77 -48.10 1.73
C ILE A 30 10.48 -47.57 1.11
N ARG A 31 10.60 -46.80 0.02
CA ARG A 31 9.48 -46.50 -0.90
C ARG A 31 9.08 -47.79 -1.62
N ALA A 32 8.06 -48.49 -1.13
CA ALA A 32 7.45 -49.60 -1.87
C ALA A 32 6.62 -49.06 -3.05
N PRO A 33 6.70 -49.67 -4.25
CA PRO A 33 5.99 -49.19 -5.45
C PRO A 33 4.47 -49.44 -5.43
N PHE A 34 3.94 -50.04 -4.36
CA PHE A 34 2.52 -50.30 -4.18
C PHE A 34 2.00 -49.42 -3.04
N GLN A 35 1.28 -48.36 -3.39
CA GLN A 35 0.68 -47.41 -2.45
C GLN A 35 -0.44 -48.08 -1.64
N LEU A 36 -0.08 -48.76 -0.55
CA LEU A 36 -1.03 -49.19 0.48
C LEU A 36 -1.05 -48.11 1.57
N PRO A 37 -2.04 -47.19 1.57
CA PRO A 37 -2.05 -46.00 2.42
C PRO A 37 -2.18 -46.27 3.93
N TRP A 38 -2.37 -47.53 4.33
CA TRP A 38 -2.53 -47.95 5.73
C TRP A 38 -1.25 -48.52 6.36
N LEU A 39 -0.17 -48.70 5.58
CA LEU A 39 1.12 -49.24 6.05
C LEU A 39 2.23 -48.18 6.19
N THR A 40 1.96 -46.92 5.83
CA THR A 40 2.92 -45.82 6.00
C THR A 40 2.84 -45.30 7.45
N LEU A 41 3.55 -45.98 8.35
CA LEU A 41 3.70 -45.61 9.77
C LEU A 41 4.74 -44.49 10.01
N CYS A 42 5.31 -43.90 8.96
CA CYS A 42 6.28 -42.81 9.05
C CYS A 42 5.74 -41.59 8.31
N ALA A 43 5.78 -40.43 8.97
CA ALA A 43 5.50 -39.15 8.32
C ALA A 43 6.52 -38.93 7.19
N ASP A 44 6.08 -38.37 6.07
CA ASP A 44 6.98 -37.99 4.99
C ASP A 44 7.97 -36.95 5.54
N PRO A 45 9.30 -37.16 5.42
CA PRO A 45 10.27 -36.18 5.90
C PRO A 45 10.02 -34.78 5.31
N ALA A 46 9.53 -34.68 4.07
CA ALA A 46 9.18 -33.41 3.46
C ALA A 46 7.95 -32.73 4.12
N GLN A 47 7.00 -33.51 4.63
CA GLN A 47 5.86 -32.97 5.39
C GLN A 47 6.30 -32.51 6.79
N THR A 48 7.21 -33.26 7.43
CA THR A 48 7.74 -32.90 8.75
C THR A 48 8.55 -31.60 8.68
N GLU A 49 9.42 -31.46 7.68
CA GLU A 49 10.18 -30.21 7.45
C GLU A 49 9.25 -29.01 7.17
N ALA A 50 8.18 -29.22 6.40
CA ALA A 50 7.21 -28.15 6.12
C ALA A 50 6.41 -27.74 7.37
N GLU A 51 6.05 -28.69 8.22
CA GLU A 51 5.37 -28.44 9.50
C GLU A 51 6.29 -27.68 10.48
N ASP A 52 7.56 -28.06 10.55
CA ASP A 52 8.56 -27.37 11.39
C ASP A 52 8.78 -25.91 10.92
N VAL A 53 8.86 -25.69 9.60
CA VAL A 53 8.98 -24.34 9.03
C VAL A 53 7.72 -23.51 9.31
N LEU A 54 6.53 -24.11 9.17
CA LEU A 54 5.27 -23.42 9.46
C LEU A 54 5.16 -23.04 10.93
N ALA A 55 5.56 -23.93 11.84
CA ALA A 55 5.59 -23.67 13.27
C ALA A 55 6.55 -22.51 13.59
N ALA A 56 7.77 -22.52 13.03
CA ALA A 56 8.75 -21.46 13.22
C ALA A 56 8.23 -20.10 12.73
N LEU A 57 7.64 -20.04 11.54
CA LEU A 57 7.06 -18.80 10.99
C LEU A 57 5.87 -18.31 11.81
N THR A 58 5.06 -19.21 12.36
CA THR A 58 3.92 -18.85 13.21
C THR A 58 4.40 -18.21 14.51
N ASP A 59 5.43 -18.79 15.14
CA ASP A 59 6.04 -18.26 16.35
C ASP A 59 6.69 -16.89 16.10
N GLU A 60 7.38 -16.72 14.97
CA GLU A 60 7.96 -15.44 14.55
C GLU A 60 6.87 -14.38 14.33
N ASN A 61 5.79 -14.72 13.63
CA ASN A 61 4.69 -13.78 13.38
C ASN A 61 4.05 -13.31 14.69
N GLN A 62 3.82 -14.23 15.63
CA GLN A 62 3.31 -13.87 16.95
C GLN A 62 4.27 -13.00 17.75
N ALA A 63 5.59 -13.22 17.62
CA ALA A 63 6.60 -12.39 18.27
C ALA A 63 6.58 -10.96 17.73
N LEU A 64 6.53 -10.80 16.40
CA LEU A 64 6.44 -9.49 15.73
C LEU A 64 5.16 -8.75 16.10
N GLN A 65 4.02 -9.44 16.16
CA GLN A 65 2.76 -8.82 16.60
C GLN A 65 2.82 -8.30 18.04
N ARG A 66 3.47 -9.04 18.95
CA ARG A 66 3.70 -8.58 20.33
C ARG A 66 4.61 -7.35 20.37
N GLU A 67 5.64 -7.33 19.54
CA GLU A 67 6.56 -6.20 19.43
C GLU A 67 5.84 -4.95 18.92
N ILE A 68 5.08 -5.06 17.83
CA ILE A 68 4.26 -3.96 17.29
C ILE A 68 3.36 -3.38 18.38
N PHE A 69 2.62 -4.25 19.08
CA PHE A 69 1.72 -3.80 20.15
C PHE A 69 2.47 -3.04 21.26
N LEU A 70 3.67 -3.49 21.63
CA LEU A 70 4.49 -2.81 22.64
C LEU A 70 5.01 -1.46 22.13
N LEU A 71 5.44 -1.38 20.87
CA LEU A 71 5.89 -0.14 20.23
C LEU A 71 4.74 0.86 20.11
N GLU A 72 3.57 0.43 19.66
CA GLU A 72 2.37 1.28 19.58
C GLU A 72 1.98 1.83 20.95
N ARG A 73 2.00 0.98 21.98
CA ARG A 73 1.73 1.42 23.35
C ARG A 73 2.78 2.42 23.84
N ASN A 74 4.05 2.22 23.49
CA ASN A 74 5.14 3.13 23.85
C ASN A 74 4.97 4.48 23.16
N LEU A 75 4.75 4.48 21.84
CA LEU A 75 4.50 5.68 21.04
C LEU A 75 3.26 6.44 21.52
N GLY A 76 2.16 5.74 21.82
CA GLY A 76 0.95 6.35 22.38
C GLY A 76 1.13 6.95 23.78
N GLY A 77 2.18 6.54 24.50
CA GLY A 77 2.56 7.10 25.80
C GLY A 77 3.51 8.30 25.70
N MET A 78 4.10 8.55 24.53
CA MET A 78 4.95 9.74 24.32
C MET A 78 4.06 10.95 24.09
N GLN A 79 4.17 11.95 24.98
CA GLN A 79 3.58 13.26 24.74
C GLN A 79 4.47 13.99 23.75
N CYS A 80 4.04 14.08 22.48
CA CYS A 80 4.66 14.97 21.52
C CYS A 80 4.27 16.41 21.88
N GLU A 81 5.16 17.13 22.56
CA GLU A 81 5.06 18.58 22.66
C GLU A 81 5.36 19.15 21.26
N ALA A 82 4.38 19.80 20.65
CA ALA A 82 4.64 20.53 19.43
C ALA A 82 5.46 21.78 19.78
N GLU A 83 6.79 21.73 19.58
CA GLU A 83 7.63 22.93 19.62
C GLU A 83 7.26 23.83 18.44
N PHE A 84 6.28 24.70 18.65
CA PHE A 84 6.07 25.85 17.79
C PHE A 84 7.01 26.97 18.27
N ASP A 85 8.06 27.24 17.50
CA ASP A 85 8.80 28.50 17.66
C ASP A 85 7.89 29.65 17.22
N VAL A 86 7.22 30.26 18.21
CA VAL A 86 6.34 31.41 18.04
C VAL A 86 7.07 32.63 17.43
N ALA A 87 8.40 32.68 17.47
CA ALA A 87 9.17 33.76 16.85
C ALA A 87 9.31 33.59 15.33
N GLN A 88 9.22 32.37 14.81
CA GLN A 88 9.27 32.09 13.37
C GLN A 88 7.87 32.09 12.71
N LEU A 89 6.82 32.17 13.55
CA LEU A 89 5.41 32.25 13.16
C LEU A 89 4.86 33.67 13.03
N ALA A 90 5.67 34.74 13.10
CA ALA A 90 5.18 36.05 12.72
C ALA A 90 4.92 36.06 11.20
N PRO A 91 3.66 35.96 10.73
CA PRO A 91 3.38 36.03 9.32
C PRO A 91 3.62 37.50 8.91
N PRO A 92 4.09 37.79 7.67
CA PRO A 92 3.75 39.08 7.10
C PRO A 92 2.23 39.23 7.24
N VAL A 93 1.75 40.38 7.73
CA VAL A 93 0.34 40.63 8.01
C VAL A 93 -0.46 40.42 6.73
N VAL A 94 -0.94 39.20 6.50
CA VAL A 94 -1.94 38.85 5.50
C VAL A 94 -3.28 38.96 6.22
N ALA A 95 -4.16 39.77 5.65
CA ALA A 95 -5.44 40.12 6.23
C ALA A 95 -6.23 38.87 6.64
N THR A 96 -6.44 38.69 7.94
CA THR A 96 -7.34 37.71 8.52
C THR A 96 -8.79 38.19 8.37
N GLY A 97 -9.35 38.01 7.18
CA GLY A 97 -10.77 37.69 7.05
C GLY A 97 -10.92 36.16 7.06
N PRO A 98 -12.04 35.59 7.54
CA PRO A 98 -12.36 34.20 7.23
C PRO A 98 -12.47 34.12 5.70
N VAL A 99 -11.53 33.43 5.04
CA VAL A 99 -11.78 33.00 3.66
C VAL A 99 -12.74 31.83 3.79
N GLU A 100 -14.03 32.13 3.72
CA GLU A 100 -15.07 31.13 3.67
C GLU A 100 -14.78 30.24 2.44
N ASP A 101 -14.64 28.94 2.65
CA ASP A 101 -14.49 27.94 1.58
C ASP A 101 -15.70 28.05 0.65
N ALA A 102 -15.57 28.81 -0.44
CA ALA A 102 -16.67 29.00 -1.36
C ALA A 102 -17.00 27.64 -2.03
N PRO A 103 -18.27 27.21 -2.00
CA PRO A 103 -18.68 26.02 -2.73
C PRO A 103 -18.48 26.25 -4.24
N ILE A 104 -18.26 25.16 -4.98
CA ILE A 104 -18.22 25.21 -6.44
C ILE A 104 -19.59 25.66 -6.95
N ASP A 105 -19.60 26.59 -7.91
CA ASP A 105 -20.82 27.07 -8.55
C ASP A 105 -21.50 25.93 -9.32
N ALA A 106 -22.66 25.51 -8.81
CA ALA A 106 -23.42 24.40 -9.37
C ALA A 106 -24.04 24.74 -10.73
N GLU A 107 -24.46 25.98 -10.96
CA GLU A 107 -25.07 26.40 -12.23
C GLU A 107 -24.02 26.41 -13.34
N ALA A 108 -22.83 26.95 -13.05
CA ALA A 108 -21.69 26.91 -13.97
C ALA A 108 -21.25 25.46 -14.27
N TRP A 109 -21.30 24.58 -13.27
CA TRP A 109 -20.98 23.16 -13.46
C TRP A 109 -22.02 22.46 -14.36
N GLU A 110 -23.31 22.62 -14.07
CA GLU A 110 -24.41 22.00 -14.82
C GLU A 110 -24.45 22.45 -16.28
N THR A 111 -24.11 23.71 -16.54
CA THR A 111 -24.03 24.27 -17.89
C THR A 111 -22.72 23.93 -18.63
N GLY A 112 -21.76 23.32 -17.93
CA GLY A 112 -20.46 22.95 -18.49
C GLY A 112 -19.58 24.15 -18.84
N ASP A 113 -19.70 25.24 -18.07
CA ASP A 113 -18.91 26.45 -18.30
C ASP A 113 -17.44 26.20 -17.94
N VAL A 114 -16.56 26.16 -18.96
CA VAL A 114 -15.11 26.00 -18.78
C VAL A 114 -14.50 27.16 -17.97
N GLY A 115 -15.13 28.34 -17.98
CA GLY A 115 -14.72 29.48 -17.15
C GLY A 115 -14.78 29.18 -15.65
N LEU A 116 -15.55 28.17 -15.21
CA LEU A 116 -15.57 27.70 -13.84
C LEU A 116 -14.20 27.24 -13.33
N LEU A 117 -13.34 26.79 -14.23
CA LEU A 117 -12.01 26.31 -13.87
C LEU A 117 -11.08 27.45 -13.46
N ASP A 118 -11.29 28.65 -14.00
CA ASP A 118 -10.40 29.81 -13.82
C ASP A 118 -10.06 30.04 -12.36
N GLY A 119 -8.76 30.15 -12.07
CA GLY A 119 -8.22 30.17 -10.71
C GLY A 119 -7.75 28.80 -10.22
N CYS A 120 -7.53 28.72 -8.91
CA CYS A 120 -6.85 27.59 -8.28
C CYS A 120 -7.81 26.62 -7.61
N TRP A 121 -7.45 25.34 -7.67
CA TRP A 121 -8.11 24.21 -7.06
C TRP A 121 -7.11 23.48 -6.19
N GLU A 122 -7.54 22.97 -5.04
CA GLU A 122 -6.69 22.26 -4.10
C GLU A 122 -7.32 20.95 -3.62
N LEU A 123 -6.46 20.01 -3.26
CA LEU A 123 -6.82 18.71 -2.71
C LEU A 123 -7.52 18.83 -1.34
N ASP A 124 -8.64 18.15 -1.21
CA ASP A 124 -9.51 18.10 -0.02
C ASP A 124 -9.62 16.67 0.56
N SER A 125 -8.67 15.79 0.20
CA SER A 125 -8.61 14.39 0.64
C SER A 125 -7.16 13.91 0.81
N ASP A 126 -6.97 12.79 1.50
CA ASP A 126 -5.67 12.10 1.58
C ASP A 126 -5.27 11.52 0.21
N LEU A 127 -4.00 11.68 -0.19
CA LEU A 127 -3.46 11.12 -1.43
C LEU A 127 -2.12 10.44 -1.17
N ARG A 128 -2.07 9.14 -1.47
CA ARG A 128 -0.84 8.32 -1.41
C ARG A 128 -0.50 7.78 -2.78
N VAL A 129 0.78 7.89 -3.13
CA VAL A 129 1.34 7.39 -4.38
C VAL A 129 2.36 6.31 -4.06
N GLU A 130 2.24 5.15 -4.70
CA GLU A 130 3.16 4.03 -4.55
C GLU A 130 4.23 4.07 -5.64
N ASN A 131 5.49 3.94 -5.26
CA ASN A 131 6.58 3.72 -6.20
C ASN A 131 6.55 2.26 -6.67
N VAL A 132 6.23 2.04 -7.95
CA VAL A 132 6.04 0.69 -8.52
C VAL A 132 7.30 -0.19 -8.50
N SER A 133 8.49 0.39 -8.42
CA SER A 133 9.75 -0.36 -8.39
C SER A 133 10.17 -0.77 -6.99
N THR A 134 9.78 0.00 -5.97
CA THR A 134 10.25 -0.19 -4.58
C THR A 134 9.14 -0.53 -3.59
N GLY A 135 7.86 -0.32 -3.96
CA GLY A 135 6.70 -0.45 -3.07
C GLY A 135 6.57 0.68 -2.03
N ALA A 136 7.46 1.67 -2.05
CA ALA A 136 7.44 2.77 -1.09
C ALA A 136 6.21 3.67 -1.32
N LEU A 137 5.51 4.03 -0.25
CA LEU A 137 4.37 4.95 -0.28
C LEU A 137 4.82 6.38 0.05
N THR A 138 4.46 7.32 -0.82
CA THR A 138 4.67 8.76 -0.65
C THR A 138 3.32 9.41 -0.38
N HIS A 139 3.24 10.21 0.69
CA HIS A 139 2.02 10.93 1.06
C HIS A 139 2.09 12.37 0.55
N PHE A 140 1.13 12.76 -0.29
CA PHE A 140 0.99 14.11 -0.82
C PHE A 140 -0.04 14.88 -0.01
N THR A 141 0.44 15.89 0.72
CA THR A 141 -0.40 16.76 1.55
C THR A 141 -0.96 17.97 0.81
N GLN A 142 -0.38 18.29 -0.34
CA GLN A 142 -0.81 19.40 -1.17
C GLN A 142 -0.83 18.96 -2.62
N TRP A 143 -1.90 19.32 -3.31
CA TRP A 143 -1.98 19.26 -4.76
C TRP A 143 -2.85 20.42 -5.21
N ASN A 144 -2.20 21.40 -5.83
CA ASN A 144 -2.82 22.61 -6.36
C ASN A 144 -2.83 22.52 -7.88
N MET A 145 -3.93 22.93 -8.49
CA MET A 145 -4.07 23.08 -9.93
C MET A 145 -4.65 24.45 -10.21
N CYS A 146 -3.97 25.27 -10.98
CA CYS A 146 -4.47 26.59 -11.35
C CYS A 146 -4.65 26.67 -12.85
N PHE A 147 -5.90 26.98 -13.25
CA PHE A 147 -6.31 27.07 -14.63
C PHE A 147 -6.59 28.52 -15.00
N ASP A 148 -6.44 28.82 -16.28
CA ASP A 148 -7.00 30.01 -16.90
C ASP A 148 -8.46 29.77 -17.35
N ALA A 149 -9.12 30.82 -17.81
CA ALA A 149 -10.50 30.77 -18.32
C ALA A 149 -10.70 29.87 -19.56
N SER A 150 -9.62 29.40 -20.20
CA SER A 150 -9.71 28.41 -21.31
C SER A 150 -9.61 26.96 -20.81
N GLY A 151 -9.37 26.77 -19.51
CA GLY A 151 -9.13 25.46 -18.91
C GLY A 151 -7.69 24.96 -19.05
N SER A 152 -6.76 25.80 -19.51
CA SER A 152 -5.32 25.46 -19.53
C SER A 152 -4.67 25.87 -18.22
N GLY A 153 -3.77 25.05 -17.68
CA GLY A 153 -3.25 25.31 -16.34
C GLY A 153 -1.92 24.65 -16.02
N ARG A 154 -1.54 24.82 -14.76
CA ARG A 154 -0.38 24.19 -14.13
C ARG A 154 -0.82 23.48 -12.87
N GLU A 155 -0.15 22.38 -12.57
CA GLU A 155 -0.31 21.68 -11.30
C GLU A 155 1.00 21.65 -10.52
N ARG A 156 0.87 21.63 -9.19
CA ARG A 156 1.95 21.42 -8.23
C ARG A 156 1.47 20.48 -7.15
N MET A 157 2.26 19.45 -6.88
CA MET A 157 2.07 18.54 -5.76
C MET A 157 3.24 18.65 -4.79
N ALA A 158 2.97 18.61 -3.49
CA ALA A 158 4.00 18.57 -2.46
C ALA A 158 3.75 17.43 -1.46
N ALA A 159 4.78 16.60 -1.29
CA ALA A 159 4.79 15.47 -0.38
C ALA A 159 5.39 15.82 0.98
N THR A 160 5.08 14.99 1.98
CA THR A 160 5.60 15.14 3.36
C THR A 160 7.11 14.97 3.47
N ASP A 161 7.74 14.30 2.50
CA ASP A 161 9.18 14.08 2.44
C ASP A 161 9.94 15.21 1.73
N GLY A 162 9.25 16.28 1.33
CA GLY A 162 9.81 17.42 0.61
C GLY A 162 9.86 17.26 -0.91
N THR A 163 9.44 16.11 -1.45
CA THR A 163 9.32 15.92 -2.90
C THR A 163 8.23 16.84 -3.45
N ALA A 164 8.55 17.58 -4.51
CA ALA A 164 7.58 18.39 -5.25
C ALA A 164 7.49 17.91 -6.70
N CYS A 165 6.28 17.83 -7.24
CA CYS A 165 6.04 17.44 -8.63
C CYS A 165 5.22 18.51 -9.34
N GLU A 166 5.61 18.88 -10.56
CA GLU A 166 5.00 20.01 -11.27
C GLU A 166 4.86 19.74 -12.77
N GLY A 167 3.77 20.27 -13.34
CA GLY A 167 3.44 19.99 -14.73
C GLY A 167 2.37 20.92 -15.29
N ALA A 168 2.09 20.73 -16.57
CA ALA A 168 0.93 21.33 -17.22
C ALA A 168 -0.29 20.43 -17.03
N VAL A 169 -1.46 21.04 -16.95
CA VAL A 169 -2.74 20.34 -16.81
C VAL A 169 -3.78 21.07 -17.65
N SER A 170 -4.79 20.34 -18.12
CA SER A 170 -5.92 20.91 -18.85
C SER A 170 -7.23 20.38 -18.31
N GLY A 171 -8.26 21.21 -18.23
CA GLY A 171 -9.59 20.83 -17.82
C GLY A 171 -10.62 21.22 -18.88
N ALA A 172 -11.62 20.36 -19.08
CA ALA A 172 -12.74 20.62 -19.97
C ALA A 172 -13.97 19.81 -19.54
N PHE A 173 -15.16 20.37 -19.73
CA PHE A 173 -16.39 19.60 -19.63
C PHE A 173 -16.59 18.73 -20.88
N ASP A 174 -16.97 17.48 -20.68
CA ASP A 174 -17.38 16.61 -21.77
C ASP A 174 -18.87 16.85 -22.14
N GLY A 175 -19.29 16.27 -23.28
CA GLY A 175 -20.68 16.39 -23.75
C GLY A 175 -21.72 15.72 -22.84
N SER A 176 -21.31 15.07 -21.75
CA SER A 176 -22.18 14.50 -20.72
C SER A 176 -22.26 15.34 -19.44
N GLY A 177 -21.56 16.48 -19.38
CA GLY A 177 -21.55 17.39 -18.24
C GLY A 177 -20.58 16.99 -17.12
N ALA A 178 -19.71 16.00 -17.36
CA ALA A 178 -18.64 15.66 -16.42
C ALA A 178 -17.37 16.47 -16.75
N LEU A 179 -16.68 16.93 -15.71
CA LEU A 179 -15.42 17.62 -15.86
C LEU A 179 -14.29 16.59 -16.06
N SER A 180 -13.56 16.70 -17.14
CA SER A 180 -12.34 15.92 -17.43
C SER A 180 -11.13 16.80 -17.19
N ILE A 181 -10.20 16.35 -16.35
CA ILE A 181 -8.88 16.99 -16.15
C ILE A 181 -7.82 16.02 -16.66
N ARG A 182 -6.90 16.50 -17.51
CA ARG A 182 -5.87 15.68 -18.14
C ARG A 182 -4.49 16.31 -18.04
N GLU A 183 -3.54 15.45 -17.76
CA GLU A 183 -2.10 15.73 -17.84
C GLU A 183 -1.59 15.33 -19.23
N PRO A 184 -0.70 16.11 -19.86
CA PRO A 184 -0.16 15.80 -21.19
C PRO A 184 0.86 14.65 -21.18
N GLY A 185 1.24 14.15 -20.02
CA GLY A 185 2.20 13.06 -19.82
C GLY A 185 2.59 12.91 -18.35
N ASN A 186 3.68 12.18 -18.09
CA ASN A 186 4.17 11.96 -16.73
C ASN A 186 4.57 13.26 -16.02
N LEU A 187 4.18 13.37 -14.75
CA LEU A 187 4.50 14.50 -13.91
C LEU A 187 5.90 14.35 -13.31
N SER A 188 6.82 15.24 -13.67
CA SER A 188 8.20 15.19 -13.16
C SER A 188 8.28 15.69 -11.73
N CYS A 189 9.12 15.04 -10.91
CA CYS A 189 9.35 15.38 -9.51
C CYS A 189 10.78 15.85 -9.26
N SER A 190 10.98 16.61 -8.19
CA SER A 190 12.27 17.21 -7.81
C SER A 190 13.37 16.22 -7.43
N ASN A 191 13.02 14.95 -7.21
CA ASN A 191 13.94 13.85 -6.85
C ASN A 191 14.26 12.94 -8.05
N ASP A 192 14.17 13.47 -9.27
CA ASP A 192 14.37 12.76 -10.55
C ASP A 192 13.39 11.59 -10.81
N SER A 193 12.39 11.42 -9.95
CA SER A 193 11.28 10.51 -10.18
C SER A 193 10.15 11.19 -10.96
N TYR A 194 9.11 10.43 -11.28
CA TYR A 194 7.91 10.94 -11.92
C TYR A 194 6.67 10.19 -11.43
N ILE A 195 5.53 10.85 -11.52
CA ILE A 195 4.22 10.20 -11.38
C ILE A 195 3.69 9.91 -12.78
N TYR A 196 3.20 8.69 -13.02
CA TYR A 196 2.56 8.33 -14.28
C TYR A 196 1.38 9.24 -14.56
N GLN A 197 1.17 9.55 -15.85
CA GLN A 197 0.07 10.37 -16.34
C GLN A 197 -1.26 9.96 -15.70
N ARG A 198 -2.06 10.96 -15.33
CA ARG A 198 -3.41 10.76 -14.81
C ARG A 198 -4.46 11.41 -15.69
N ASP A 199 -5.59 10.73 -15.80
CA ASP A 199 -6.84 11.27 -16.31
C ASP A 199 -7.87 11.30 -15.17
N LEU A 200 -8.41 12.48 -14.87
CA LEU A 200 -9.41 12.64 -13.84
C LEU A 200 -10.77 12.88 -14.47
N GLN A 201 -11.78 12.18 -13.99
CA GLN A 201 -13.17 12.43 -14.30
C GLN A 201 -13.92 12.82 -13.03
N CYS A 202 -14.41 14.06 -12.99
CA CYS A 202 -14.99 14.67 -11.82
C CYS A 202 -16.50 14.87 -11.96
N SER A 203 -17.21 14.72 -10.85
CA SER A 203 -18.60 15.14 -10.66
C SER A 203 -18.70 16.10 -9.48
N LEU A 204 -19.75 16.93 -9.48
CA LEU A 204 -20.04 17.82 -8.36
C LEU A 204 -20.72 17.04 -7.23
N GLY A 205 -20.11 17.06 -6.04
CA GLY A 205 -20.67 16.52 -4.82
C GLY A 205 -21.72 17.45 -4.21
N VAL A 206 -22.61 16.86 -3.40
CA VAL A 206 -23.69 17.59 -2.70
C VAL A 206 -23.20 18.63 -1.68
N ASP A 207 -21.93 18.53 -1.30
CA ASP A 207 -21.22 19.42 -0.38
C ASP A 207 -20.45 20.53 -1.10
N GLY A 208 -20.65 20.68 -2.41
CA GLY A 208 -20.00 21.71 -3.21
C GLY A 208 -18.51 21.45 -3.47
N ARG A 209 -18.07 20.19 -3.33
CA ARG A 209 -16.72 19.72 -3.69
C ARG A 209 -16.75 18.85 -4.94
N ALA A 210 -15.67 18.84 -5.71
CA ALA A 210 -15.55 17.94 -6.85
C ALA A 210 -15.05 16.57 -6.38
N ILE A 211 -15.73 15.50 -6.79
CA ILE A 211 -15.34 14.11 -6.54
C ILE A 211 -14.77 13.56 -7.84
N CYS A 212 -13.47 13.27 -7.84
CA CYS A 212 -12.74 12.93 -9.05
C CYS A 212 -12.24 11.49 -9.00
N ASN A 213 -12.61 10.71 -10.02
CA ASN A 213 -12.02 9.41 -10.28
C ASN A 213 -10.73 9.61 -11.07
N VAL A 214 -9.60 9.28 -10.44
CA VAL A 214 -8.27 9.37 -11.03
C VAL A 214 -7.93 8.03 -11.65
N GLN A 215 -7.62 8.02 -12.94
CA GLN A 215 -7.15 6.84 -13.67
C GLN A 215 -5.69 7.03 -14.05
N GLN A 216 -4.88 5.99 -13.87
CA GLN A 216 -3.49 5.94 -14.34
C GLN A 216 -3.41 4.87 -15.44
N PRO A 217 -3.53 5.25 -16.72
CA PRO A 217 -3.65 4.31 -17.84
C PRO A 217 -2.51 3.29 -17.91
N GLU A 218 -1.28 3.72 -17.67
CA GLU A 218 -0.08 2.87 -17.75
C GLU A 218 -0.09 1.74 -16.71
N LEU A 219 -0.70 2.00 -15.56
CA LEU A 219 -0.77 1.04 -14.45
C LEU A 219 -2.13 0.33 -14.37
N GLY A 220 -3.14 0.77 -15.14
CA GLY A 220 -4.52 0.31 -15.02
C GLY A 220 -5.10 0.54 -13.61
N ARG A 221 -4.61 1.54 -12.89
CA ARG A 221 -4.99 1.83 -11.50
C ARG A 221 -6.04 2.94 -11.45
N HIS A 222 -6.88 2.85 -10.42
CA HIS A 222 -7.94 3.81 -10.15
C HIS A 222 -7.89 4.24 -8.69
N SER A 223 -8.18 5.51 -8.45
CA SER A 223 -8.39 6.05 -7.11
C SER A 223 -9.43 7.17 -7.15
N THR A 224 -9.88 7.63 -5.99
CA THR A 224 -10.81 8.73 -5.87
C THR A 224 -10.18 9.81 -5.00
N VAL A 225 -10.24 11.05 -5.47
CA VAL A 225 -9.81 12.23 -4.73
C VAL A 225 -10.94 13.25 -4.67
N ARG A 226 -10.84 14.18 -3.73
CA ARG A 226 -11.75 15.31 -3.61
C ARG A 226 -10.99 16.60 -3.83
N LEU A 227 -11.58 17.52 -4.59
CA LEU A 227 -11.01 18.82 -4.87
C LEU A 227 -11.97 19.93 -4.45
N ARG A 228 -11.39 21.06 -4.06
CA ARG A 228 -12.11 22.28 -3.74
C ARG A 228 -11.46 23.49 -4.41
N ARG A 229 -12.20 24.61 -4.49
CA ARG A 229 -11.61 25.88 -4.90
C ARG A 229 -10.60 26.33 -3.84
N SER A 230 -9.44 26.78 -4.28
CA SER A 230 -8.39 27.25 -3.38
C SER A 230 -8.71 28.64 -2.86
N ALA A 231 -8.63 28.80 -1.54
CA ALA A 231 -8.81 30.07 -0.86
C ALA A 231 -7.61 31.03 -1.05
N ARG A 232 -6.42 30.49 -1.33
CA ARG A 232 -5.15 31.25 -1.33
C ARG A 232 -4.69 31.70 -2.71
N GLY A 233 -5.19 31.07 -3.78
CA GLY A 233 -4.85 31.47 -5.15
C GLY A 233 -3.37 31.27 -5.54
N GLU A 234 -2.65 30.39 -4.83
CA GLU A 234 -1.21 30.14 -5.04
C GLU A 234 -0.97 28.75 -5.66
N LEU A 235 0.07 28.67 -6.51
CA LEU A 235 0.64 27.42 -7.04
C LEU A 235 1.75 26.91 -6.12
#